data_AF-A0A820RCY5-F1
#
_entry.id   AF-A0A820RCY5-F1
#
_cell.length_a   1.000
_cell.length_b   1.000
_cell.length_c   1.000
_cell.angle_alpha   90.00
_cell.angle_beta   90.00
_cell.angle_gamma   90.00
#
_symmetry.space_group_name_H-M   'P 1'
#
loop_
_entity.id
_entity.type
_entity.pdbx_description
1 polymer ?
#
loop_
_entity_poly.entity_id
_entity_poly.type
_entity_poly.pdbx_seq_one_letter_code
_entity_poly.pdbx_strand_id
1 'polypeptide(L)'
;TIRKKLLENKVAAPARTGAIAPVDVVIRAQVTSLGPERTSFFQALQILTRITRGTIEIINDVHLIKAGDKVGPSEATLLNMLNISPFSYGLVINQVYGSGSCIDPSILDIGSDDLRTKISQGIQRLAAFSLGINYLNEASALHLILGESKRLL
;
A
#
# COMPACT_ATOMS: atom_id res chain seq x y z
N THR A 1 17.28 5.64 -3.15
CA THR A 1 17.22 5.86 -4.62
C THR A 1 16.10 6.83 -4.93
N ILE A 2 16.17 7.56 -6.05
CA ILE A 2 15.26 8.66 -6.43
C ILE A 2 13.78 8.34 -6.18
N ARG A 3 13.35 7.09 -6.44
CA ARG A 3 11.99 6.62 -6.15
C ARG A 3 11.56 6.69 -4.67
N LYS A 4 12.44 6.37 -3.72
CA LYS A 4 12.13 6.49 -2.28
C LYS A 4 11.90 7.96 -1.90
N LYS A 5 12.75 8.86 -2.38
CA LYS A 5 12.58 10.31 -2.18
C LYS A 5 11.27 10.83 -2.79
N LEU A 6 10.86 10.31 -3.94
CA LEU A 6 9.59 10.68 -4.56
C LEU A 6 8.37 10.12 -3.81
N LEU A 7 8.48 8.92 -3.23
CA LEU A 7 7.43 8.33 -2.40
C LEU A 7 7.29 9.01 -1.03
N GLU A 8 8.39 9.50 -0.46
CA GLU A 8 8.42 10.24 0.80
C GLU A 8 7.82 11.65 0.66
N ASN A 9 8.03 12.30 -0.50
CA ASN A 9 7.52 13.66 -0.78
C ASN A 9 6.12 13.65 -1.41
N LYS A 10 5.21 12.84 -0.89
CA LYS A 10 3.80 12.89 -1.31
C LYS A 10 3.08 13.98 -0.54
N VAL A 11 2.30 14.79 -1.25
CA VAL A 11 1.49 15.87 -0.64
C VAL A 11 0.05 15.40 -0.54
N ALA A 12 -0.53 15.52 0.66
CA ALA A 12 -1.95 15.28 0.84
C ALA A 12 -2.75 16.39 0.14
N ALA A 13 -3.69 16.00 -0.71
CA ALA A 13 -4.55 16.93 -1.41
C ALA A 13 -6.01 16.45 -1.41
N PRO A 14 -6.95 17.38 -1.61
CA PRO A 14 -8.37 17.07 -1.57
C PRO A 14 -8.81 16.19 -2.74
N ALA A 15 -9.86 15.40 -2.52
CA ALA A 15 -10.53 14.65 -3.57
C ALA A 15 -11.19 15.62 -4.57
N ARG A 16 -10.87 15.48 -5.86
CA ARG A 16 -11.48 16.27 -6.93
C ARG A 16 -12.72 15.57 -7.47
N THR A 17 -13.76 16.34 -7.75
CA THR A 17 -15.00 15.86 -8.39
C THR A 17 -14.70 15.15 -9.71
N GLY A 18 -15.28 13.96 -9.91
CA GLY A 18 -15.12 13.18 -11.14
C GLY A 18 -13.78 12.45 -11.29
N ALA A 19 -12.86 12.57 -10.32
CA ALA A 19 -11.66 11.74 -10.26
C ALA A 19 -12.03 10.31 -9.85
N ILE A 20 -11.24 9.34 -10.29
CA ILE A 20 -11.33 7.96 -9.83
C ILE A 20 -10.58 7.86 -8.50
N ALA A 21 -11.21 7.31 -7.47
CA ALA A 21 -10.59 7.16 -6.16
C ALA A 21 -9.47 6.09 -6.19
N PRO A 22 -8.21 6.45 -5.88
CA PRO A 22 -7.11 5.49 -5.83
C PRO A 22 -7.09 4.65 -4.54
N VAL A 23 -7.75 5.12 -3.48
CA VAL A 23 -7.80 4.50 -2.15
C VAL A 23 -9.21 4.64 -1.59
N ASP A 24 -9.63 3.66 -0.79
CA ASP A 24 -10.89 3.71 -0.05
C ASP A 24 -10.92 4.91 0.92
N VAL A 25 -12.02 5.66 0.92
CA VAL A 25 -12.20 6.81 1.81
C VAL A 25 -13.23 6.46 2.88
N VAL A 26 -12.75 6.39 4.12
CA VAL A 26 -13.57 6.14 5.31
C VAL A 26 -13.63 7.40 6.16
N ILE A 27 -14.84 7.82 6.51
CA ILE A 27 -15.06 8.89 7.49
C ILE A 27 -15.22 8.22 8.86
N ARG A 28 -14.44 8.70 9.83
CA ARG A 28 -14.54 8.26 11.22
C ARG A 28 -15.55 9.11 12.00
N ALA A 29 -16.14 8.52 13.04
CA ALA A 29 -16.97 9.22 14.00
C ALA A 29 -16.19 10.37 14.65
N GLN A 30 -16.64 11.60 14.40
CA GLN A 30 -15.98 12.83 14.85
C GLN A 30 -17.00 13.95 14.96
N VAL A 31 -16.76 14.87 15.91
CA VAL A 31 -17.47 16.14 15.98
C VAL A 31 -16.99 17.07 14.87
N THR A 32 -17.91 17.57 14.06
CA THR A 32 -17.60 18.49 12.96
C THR A 32 -17.72 19.94 13.43
N SER A 33 -17.05 20.85 12.72
CA SER A 33 -17.14 22.30 12.93
C SER A 33 -18.29 22.96 12.15
N LEU A 34 -19.17 22.15 11.55
CA LEU A 34 -20.27 22.63 10.72
C LEU A 34 -21.52 22.89 11.56
N GLY A 35 -22.18 24.01 11.27
CA GLY A 35 -23.46 24.36 11.86
C GLY A 35 -24.62 23.48 11.36
N PRO A 36 -25.78 23.52 12.05
CA PRO A 36 -26.90 22.60 11.82
C PRO A 36 -27.62 22.80 10.47
N GLU A 37 -27.37 23.92 9.77
CA GLU A 37 -27.98 24.25 8.47
C GLU A 37 -27.68 23.23 7.37
N ARG A 38 -26.54 22.55 7.45
CA ARG A 38 -26.06 21.62 6.40
C ARG A 38 -26.28 20.15 6.72
N THR A 39 -27.12 19.83 7.71
CA THR A 39 -27.46 18.45 8.09
C THR A 39 -28.10 17.64 6.97
N SER A 40 -28.85 18.28 6.07
CA SER A 40 -29.47 17.65 4.90
C SER A 40 -28.48 16.99 3.94
N PHE A 41 -27.26 17.53 3.81
CA PHE A 41 -26.20 16.95 2.96
C PHE A 41 -25.69 15.61 3.50
N PHE A 42 -25.55 15.48 4.81
CA PHE A 42 -25.13 14.23 5.44
C PHE A 42 -26.20 13.14 5.32
N GLN A 43 -27.47 13.53 5.42
CA GLN A 43 -28.60 12.61 5.23
C GLN A 43 -28.69 12.10 3.78
N ALA A 44 -28.45 12.97 2.79
CA ALA A 44 -28.45 12.59 1.37
C ALA A 44 -27.35 11.57 1.02
N LEU A 45 -26.23 11.61 1.74
CA LEU A 45 -25.10 10.68 1.58
C LEU A 45 -25.19 9.45 2.51
N GLN A 46 -26.36 9.22 3.13
CA GLN A 46 -26.60 8.09 4.05
C GLN A 46 -25.66 8.04 5.26
N ILE A 47 -25.12 9.18 5.69
CA ILE A 47 -24.30 9.29 6.89
C ILE A 47 -25.20 9.60 8.09
N LEU A 48 -25.21 8.72 9.08
CA LEU A 48 -25.94 8.93 10.33
C LEU A 48 -25.23 9.98 11.20
N THR A 49 -25.89 11.12 11.38
CA THR A 49 -25.39 12.25 12.17
C THR A 49 -26.38 12.64 13.27
N ARG A 50 -25.87 13.16 14.38
CA ARG A 50 -26.65 13.69 15.51
C ARG A 50 -26.21 15.13 15.78
N ILE A 51 -27.15 16.00 16.14
CA ILE A 51 -26.82 17.37 16.55
C ILE A 51 -26.56 17.37 18.05
N THR A 52 -25.36 17.77 18.46
CA THR A 52 -24.93 17.87 19.86
C THR A 52 -24.39 19.28 20.10
N ARG A 53 -24.96 20.01 21.07
CA ARG A 53 -24.51 21.36 21.46
C ARG A 53 -24.36 22.37 20.29
N GLY A 54 -25.18 22.25 19.25
CA GLY A 54 -25.19 23.16 18.10
C GLY A 54 -24.20 22.80 16.98
N THR A 55 -23.46 21.70 17.09
CA THR A 55 -22.61 21.16 16.01
C THR A 55 -23.08 19.76 15.58
N ILE A 56 -22.68 19.34 14.38
CA ILE A 56 -23.03 18.03 13.83
C ILE A 56 -21.96 17.01 14.26
N GLU A 57 -22.39 15.89 14.85
CA GLU A 57 -21.56 14.76 15.26
C GLU A 57 -21.87 13.53 14.41
N ILE A 58 -20.82 12.90 13.86
CA ILE A 58 -20.92 11.68 13.07
C ILE A 58 -20.88 10.49 14.04
N ILE A 59 -21.92 9.64 14.02
CA ILE A 59 -22.09 8.57 15.02
C ILE A 59 -21.34 7.31 14.63
N ASN A 60 -21.40 6.95 13.35
CA ASN A 60 -20.87 5.69 12.83
C ASN A 60 -19.82 5.97 11.75
N ASP A 61 -18.82 5.08 11.69
CA ASP A 61 -17.85 5.06 10.61
C ASP A 61 -18.55 4.58 9.32
N VAL A 62 -18.43 5.37 8.25
CA VAL A 62 -19.05 5.05 6.95
C VAL A 62 -18.01 5.13 5.85
N HIS A 63 -18.00 4.10 5.01
CA HIS A 63 -17.20 4.07 3.79
C HIS A 63 -17.93 4.88 2.72
N LEU A 64 -17.39 6.04 2.37
CA LEU A 64 -18.00 6.92 1.36
C LEU A 64 -17.68 6.46 -0.06
N ILE A 65 -16.41 6.13 -0.32
CA ILE A 65 -15.93 5.84 -1.67
C ILE A 65 -15.04 4.61 -1.63
N LYS A 66 -15.28 3.66 -2.54
CA LYS A 66 -14.40 2.51 -2.78
C LYS A 66 -13.36 2.85 -3.85
N ALA A 67 -12.22 2.17 -3.79
CA ALA A 67 -11.18 2.28 -4.79
C ALA A 67 -11.75 1.90 -6.17
N GLY A 68 -11.57 2.79 -7.14
CA GLY A 68 -12.09 2.63 -8.51
C GLY A 68 -13.41 3.35 -8.78
N ASP A 69 -14.14 3.81 -7.76
CA ASP A 69 -15.37 4.58 -7.96
C ASP A 69 -15.07 6.05 -8.26
N LYS A 70 -15.99 6.70 -8.99
CA LYS A 70 -15.92 8.13 -9.30
C LYS A 70 -16.37 8.94 -8.10
N VAL A 71 -15.57 9.93 -7.71
CA VAL A 71 -15.89 10.85 -6.62
C VAL A 71 -17.05 11.76 -7.04
N GLY A 72 -18.16 11.70 -6.29
CA GLY A 72 -19.31 12.58 -6.50
C GLY A 72 -19.04 14.04 -6.09
N PRO A 73 -19.74 15.02 -6.68
CA PRO A 73 -19.58 16.44 -6.33
C PRO A 73 -19.89 16.74 -4.86
N SER A 74 -20.92 16.08 -4.32
CA SER A 74 -21.34 16.23 -2.92
C SER A 74 -20.32 15.65 -1.94
N GLU A 75 -19.72 14.50 -2.28
CA GLU A 75 -18.70 13.81 -1.47
C GLU A 75 -17.39 14.61 -1.41
N ALA A 76 -16.90 15.08 -2.57
CA ALA A 76 -15.70 15.91 -2.65
C ALA A 76 -15.85 17.19 -1.81
N THR A 77 -17.02 17.83 -1.91
CA THR A 77 -17.32 19.07 -1.18
C THR A 77 -17.38 18.82 0.32
N LEU A 78 -17.96 17.71 0.76
CA LEU A 78 -18.00 17.30 2.16
C LEU A 78 -16.60 17.03 2.72
N LEU A 79 -15.77 16.26 2.00
CA LEU A 79 -14.39 15.98 2.41
C LEU A 79 -13.56 17.27 2.54
N ASN A 80 -13.76 18.23 1.63
CA ASN A 80 -13.15 19.56 1.70
C ASN A 80 -13.61 20.34 2.94
N MET A 81 -14.89 20.31 3.26
CA MET A 81 -15.44 21.00 4.44
C MET A 81 -14.99 20.36 5.76
N LEU A 82 -14.76 19.04 5.78
CA LEU A 82 -14.19 18.33 6.92
C LEU A 82 -12.67 18.48 7.05
N ASN A 83 -12.02 19.18 6.10
CA ASN A 83 -10.55 19.28 6.00
C ASN A 83 -9.85 17.92 5.94
N ILE A 84 -10.51 16.90 5.38
CA ILE A 84 -9.95 15.56 5.20
C ILE A 84 -9.45 15.47 3.76
N SER A 85 -8.14 15.31 3.59
CA SER A 85 -7.47 15.10 2.30
C SER A 85 -7.02 13.65 2.15
N PRO A 86 -7.89 12.75 1.64
CA PRO A 86 -7.60 11.31 1.63
C PRO A 86 -6.58 10.92 0.57
N PHE A 87 -6.34 11.75 -0.44
CA PHE A 87 -5.47 11.41 -1.56
C PHE A 87 -4.10 12.06 -1.41
N SER A 88 -3.05 11.25 -1.52
CA SER A 88 -1.68 11.76 -1.60
C SER A 88 -1.26 11.82 -3.06
N TYR A 89 -1.09 13.03 -3.58
CA TYR A 89 -0.54 13.22 -4.91
C TYR A 89 0.98 13.21 -4.84
N GLY A 90 1.59 12.51 -5.80
CA GLY A 90 3.03 12.43 -5.96
C GLY A 90 3.37 12.15 -7.41
N LEU A 91 4.65 12.24 -7.75
CA LEU A 91 5.11 11.88 -9.09
C LEU A 91 5.07 10.36 -9.25
N VAL A 92 4.32 9.92 -10.25
CA VAL A 92 4.35 8.53 -10.72
C VAL A 92 5.46 8.40 -11.75
N ILE A 93 6.37 7.46 -11.53
CA ILE A 93 7.46 7.18 -12.46
C ILE A 93 6.94 6.19 -13.48
N ASN A 94 6.81 6.61 -14.75
CA ASN A 94 6.42 5.70 -15.83
C ASN A 94 7.61 4.90 -16.37
N GLN A 95 8.77 5.54 -16.53
CA GLN A 95 9.96 4.89 -17.06
C GLN A 95 11.21 5.58 -16.53
N VAL A 96 12.27 4.82 -16.28
CA VAL A 96 13.57 5.35 -15.88
C VAL A 96 14.57 5.01 -16.95
N TYR A 97 15.25 6.02 -17.51
CA TYR A 97 16.38 5.80 -18.40
C TYR A 97 17.69 5.99 -17.66
N GLY A 98 18.59 5.02 -17.75
CA GLY A 98 19.90 5.06 -17.10
C GLY A 98 20.92 4.17 -17.81
N SER A 99 22.13 4.69 -18.00
CA SER A 99 23.28 3.96 -18.55
C SER A 99 23.00 3.20 -19.85
N GLY A 100 22.26 3.81 -20.78
CA GLY A 100 21.94 3.20 -22.08
C GLY A 100 20.78 2.20 -22.06
N SER A 101 20.12 2.01 -20.92
CA SER A 101 19.01 1.06 -20.77
C SER A 101 17.73 1.75 -20.28
N CYS A 102 16.60 1.28 -20.81
CA CYS A 102 15.27 1.64 -20.32
C CYS A 102 14.86 0.65 -19.23
N ILE A 103 14.60 1.15 -18.03
CA ILE A 103 14.28 0.36 -16.84
C ILE A 103 12.81 0.59 -16.50
N ASP A 104 12.06 -0.50 -16.44
CA ASP A 104 10.68 -0.48 -15.95
C ASP A 104 10.62 -0.20 -14.45
N PRO A 105 9.63 0.58 -13.98
CA PRO A 105 9.48 0.91 -12.56
C PRO A 105 9.42 -0.33 -11.66
N SER A 106 8.83 -1.44 -12.13
CA SER A 106 8.70 -2.68 -11.35
C SER A 106 10.04 -3.25 -10.89
N ILE A 107 11.12 -3.03 -11.64
CA ILE A 107 12.46 -3.50 -11.27
C ILE A 107 13.01 -2.70 -10.08
N LEU A 108 12.61 -1.44 -9.95
CA LEU A 108 12.99 -0.56 -8.84
C LEU A 108 12.29 -0.91 -7.52
N ASP A 109 11.22 -1.70 -7.54
CA ASP A 109 10.52 -2.19 -6.34
C ASP A 109 11.19 -3.41 -5.71
N ILE A 110 12.14 -4.04 -6.39
CA ILE A 110 12.78 -5.26 -5.91
C ILE A 110 13.59 -4.92 -4.65
N GLY A 111 13.14 -5.47 -3.52
CA GLY A 111 13.79 -5.28 -2.23
C GLY A 111 15.06 -6.11 -2.09
N SER A 112 15.93 -5.70 -1.18
CA SER A 112 17.08 -6.52 -0.76
C SER A 112 16.65 -7.87 -0.15
N ASP A 113 15.46 -7.92 0.45
CA ASP A 113 14.94 -9.15 1.06
C ASP A 113 14.45 -10.17 0.03
N ASP A 114 13.91 -9.73 -1.11
CA ASP A 114 13.59 -10.61 -2.23
C ASP A 114 14.86 -11.23 -2.83
N LEU A 115 15.93 -10.44 -2.93
CA LEU A 115 17.24 -10.93 -3.39
C LEU A 115 17.81 -11.96 -2.42
N ARG A 116 17.75 -11.70 -1.11
CA ARG A 116 18.20 -12.65 -0.08
C ARG A 116 17.44 -13.96 -0.16
N THR A 117 16.12 -13.90 -0.29
CA THR A 117 15.28 -15.10 -0.41
C THR A 117 15.63 -15.92 -1.63
N LYS A 118 15.79 -15.28 -2.80
CA LYS A 118 16.18 -15.96 -4.04
C LYS A 118 17.57 -16.57 -3.97
N ILE A 119 18.54 -15.86 -3.38
CA ILE A 119 19.91 -16.38 -3.19
C ILE A 119 19.88 -17.57 -2.22
N SER A 120 19.17 -17.46 -1.11
CA SER A 120 19.02 -18.55 -0.13
C SER A 120 18.40 -19.79 -0.77
N GLN A 121 17.33 -19.63 -1.54
CA GLN A 121 16.73 -20.73 -2.31
C GLN A 121 17.70 -21.33 -3.34
N GLY A 122 18.49 -20.49 -4.01
CA GLY A 122 19.54 -20.93 -4.92
C GLY A 122 20.58 -21.81 -4.22
N ILE A 123 21.09 -21.38 -3.06
CA ILE A 123 22.06 -22.14 -2.25
C ILE A 123 21.45 -23.46 -1.78
N GLN A 124 20.21 -23.45 -1.30
CA GLN A 124 19.52 -24.67 -0.87
C GLN A 124 19.36 -25.68 -2.01
N ARG A 125 18.96 -25.23 -3.21
CA ARG A 125 18.85 -26.08 -4.40
C ARG A 125 20.21 -26.62 -4.83
N LEU A 126 21.25 -25.80 -4.79
CA LEU A 126 22.61 -26.22 -5.09
C LEU A 126 23.10 -27.28 -4.10
N ALA A 127 22.84 -27.09 -2.81
CA ALA A 127 23.19 -28.05 -1.76
C ALA A 127 22.43 -29.38 -1.91
N ALA A 128 21.14 -29.34 -2.26
CA ALA A 128 20.36 -30.54 -2.54
C ALA A 128 20.85 -31.28 -3.79
N PHE A 129 21.24 -30.54 -4.84
CA PHE A 129 21.79 -31.11 -6.06
C PHE A 129 23.15 -31.78 -5.83
N SER A 130 24.06 -31.11 -5.11
CA SER A 130 25.38 -31.69 -4.79
C SER A 130 25.28 -32.88 -3.82
N LEU A 131 24.29 -32.91 -2.93
CA LEU A 131 23.97 -34.09 -2.12
C LEU A 131 23.56 -35.27 -3.00
N GLY A 132 22.70 -35.06 -4.00
CA GLY A 132 22.27 -36.12 -4.92
C GLY A 132 23.39 -36.70 -5.78
N ILE A 133 24.40 -35.89 -6.12
CA ILE A 133 25.57 -36.31 -6.92
C ILE A 133 26.70 -36.86 -6.01
N ASN A 134 26.56 -36.81 -4.69
CA ASN A 134 27.63 -37.08 -3.73
C ASN A 134 28.91 -36.26 -4.01
N TYR A 135 28.73 -35.00 -4.42
CA TYR A 135 29.83 -34.09 -4.70
C TYR A 135 30.06 -33.15 -3.51
N LEU A 136 31.30 -33.10 -3.03
CA LEU A 136 31.69 -32.29 -1.89
C LEU A 136 31.86 -30.82 -2.30
N ASN A 137 31.02 -29.93 -1.78
CA ASN A 137 31.23 -28.49 -1.84
C ASN A 137 31.05 -27.88 -0.42
N GLU A 138 31.47 -26.64 -0.23
CA GLU A 138 31.41 -25.97 1.09
C GLU A 138 29.99 -25.95 1.68
N ALA A 139 28.95 -25.90 0.85
CA ALA A 139 27.56 -25.91 1.28
C ALA A 139 27.02 -27.32 1.59
N SER A 140 27.55 -28.38 0.97
CA SER A 140 27.06 -29.77 1.11
C SER A 140 27.90 -30.64 2.02
N ALA A 141 29.12 -30.22 2.39
CA ALA A 141 30.04 -31.00 3.21
C ALA A 141 29.39 -31.47 4.53
N LEU A 142 28.74 -30.56 5.25
CA LEU A 142 28.05 -30.90 6.50
C LEU A 142 26.84 -31.83 6.26
N HIS A 143 26.07 -31.60 5.20
CA HIS A 143 24.87 -32.38 4.90
C HIS A 143 25.20 -33.82 4.46
N LEU A 144 26.30 -34.03 3.73
CA LEU A 144 26.78 -35.36 3.31
C LEU A 144 27.21 -36.21 4.51
N ILE A 145 28.03 -35.64 5.41
CA ILE A 145 28.50 -36.34 6.62
C ILE A 145 27.31 -36.75 7.51
N LEU A 146 26.31 -35.87 7.65
CA LEU A 146 25.13 -36.13 8.47
C LEU A 146 24.13 -37.09 7.80
N GLY A 147 24.12 -37.16 6.46
CA GLY A 147 23.33 -38.12 5.70
C GLY A 147 23.86 -39.54 5.85
N GLU A 148 25.18 -39.72 5.73
CA GLU A 148 25.82 -41.02 5.89
C GLU A 148 25.71 -41.56 7.33
N SER A 149 25.83 -40.70 8.35
CA SER A 149 25.64 -41.14 9.74
C SER A 149 24.22 -41.61 10.04
N LYS A 150 23.20 -41.01 9.40
CA LYS A 150 21.80 -41.47 9.49
C LYS A 150 21.53 -42.76 8.72
N ARG A 151 22.31 -43.06 7.68
CA ARG A 151 22.15 -44.30 6.89
C ARG A 151 22.72 -45.52 7.61
N LEU A 152 23.68 -45.31 8.51
CA LEU A 152 24.36 -46.35 9.29
C LEU A 152 23.62 -46.73 10.59
N LEU A 153 22.65 -45.92 11.03
CA LEU A 153 21.74 -46.19 12.15
C LEU A 153 20.44 -46.82 11.64
#